data_AF-A0A7X7JCU0-F1
#
_entry.id   AF-A0A7X7JCU0-F1
#
_cell.length_a   1.000
_cell.length_b   1.000
_cell.length_c   1.000
_cell.angle_alpha   90.00
_cell.angle_beta   90.00
_cell.angle_gamma   90.00
#
_symmetry.space_group_name_H-M   'P 1'
#
loop_
_entity.id
_entity.type
_entity.pdbx_description
1 polymer ?
#
loop_
_entity_poly.entity_id
_entity_poly.type
_entity_poly.pdbx_seq_one_letter_code
_entity_poly.pdbx_strand_id
1 'polypeptide(L)'
;MAEHGALEGVDVTALLAEHGEIEAALADPAVHADPARARALGRRYAELGRVVAAYRAWRRASDDAEAAAELAEDPAIAAELPALRAAEAEAAEALRRILVPRDPDDARDVILEIRAGEGGEESALFAGDLLRMYTRYAERRGWVAKVLELTPSDLGGVKDATLSIRSRGAAAPEDGVWAHLKYEGGVHRVQRVPVTESQGRIHTSAAGVVVLPEVEDETEVEIDPADLRIDVYRSSGPGGQSVNTTDSAVRITHLPTGVVVSCQNEKSQLQNKEQALRILRARLLAMRQDEAAAAASEARRSQVRTVDRSERIRTYN
;
A
#
# COMPACT_ATOMS: atom_id res chain seq x y z
N MET A 1 20.94 -24.19 -25.92
CA MET A 1 19.49 -24.17 -26.26
C MET A 1 18.59 -24.62 -25.08
N ALA A 2 19.08 -24.58 -23.83
CA ALA A 2 18.33 -25.01 -22.63
C ALA A 2 17.84 -23.83 -21.76
N GLU A 3 17.79 -22.60 -22.30
CA GLU A 3 17.33 -21.43 -21.54
C GLU A 3 15.79 -21.31 -21.43
N HIS A 4 15.02 -22.11 -22.17
CA HIS A 4 13.62 -21.80 -22.43
C HIS A 4 12.58 -22.62 -21.65
N GLY A 5 12.96 -23.62 -20.85
CA GLY A 5 11.99 -24.53 -20.25
C GLY A 5 11.35 -24.06 -18.94
N ALA A 6 12.06 -23.28 -18.11
CA ALA A 6 11.68 -23.05 -16.72
C ALA A 6 11.08 -21.66 -16.42
N LEU A 7 11.14 -20.72 -17.37
CA LEU A 7 10.85 -19.29 -17.15
C LEU A 7 9.92 -18.68 -18.22
N GLU A 8 9.07 -19.49 -18.86
CA GLU A 8 8.09 -18.98 -19.84
C GLU A 8 7.18 -17.92 -19.21
N GLY A 9 7.38 -16.65 -19.57
CA GLY A 9 6.45 -15.55 -19.30
C GLY A 9 7.00 -14.31 -18.58
N VAL A 10 8.21 -14.34 -18.01
CA VAL A 10 8.83 -13.17 -17.35
C VAL A 10 10.22 -12.93 -17.90
N ASP A 11 10.42 -11.77 -18.53
CA ASP A 11 11.72 -11.35 -19.07
C ASP A 11 12.66 -10.88 -17.93
N VAL A 12 13.35 -11.85 -17.33
CA VAL A 12 14.34 -11.59 -16.27
C VAL A 12 15.45 -10.66 -16.78
N THR A 13 15.78 -10.71 -18.06
CA THR A 13 16.84 -9.90 -18.66
C THR A 13 16.51 -8.41 -18.60
N ALA A 14 15.24 -8.04 -18.83
CA ALA A 14 14.78 -6.67 -18.66
C ALA A 14 14.93 -6.17 -17.21
N LEU A 15 14.60 -7.01 -16.22
CA LEU A 15 14.73 -6.66 -14.79
C LEU A 15 16.20 -6.51 -14.35
N LEU A 16 17.10 -7.34 -14.90
CA LEU A 16 18.55 -7.23 -14.64
C LEU A 16 19.12 -5.95 -15.26
N ALA A 17 18.68 -5.58 -16.46
CA ALA A 17 19.08 -4.33 -17.11
C ALA A 17 18.60 -3.11 -16.31
N GLU A 18 17.32 -3.11 -15.90
CA GLU A 18 16.73 -2.04 -15.08
C GLU A 18 17.52 -1.87 -13.76
N HIS A 19 17.89 -2.96 -13.08
CA HIS A 19 18.71 -2.88 -11.87
C HIS A 19 20.04 -2.17 -12.13
N GLY A 20 20.73 -2.49 -13.22
CA GLY A 20 22.00 -1.85 -13.59
C GLY A 20 21.85 -0.37 -13.95
N GLU A 21 20.77 0.00 -14.64
CA GLU A 21 20.45 1.40 -14.94
C GLU A 21 20.18 2.20 -13.67
N ILE A 22 19.43 1.64 -12.72
CA ILE A 22 19.15 2.29 -11.43
C ILE A 22 20.43 2.40 -10.58
N GLU A 23 21.29 1.37 -10.59
CA GLU A 23 22.60 1.41 -9.92
C GLU A 23 23.44 2.58 -10.45
N ALA A 24 23.51 2.74 -11.77
CA ALA A 24 24.20 3.86 -12.41
C ALA A 24 23.55 5.22 -12.08
N ALA A 25 22.23 5.29 -12.05
CA ALA A 25 21.50 6.52 -11.70
C ALA A 25 21.71 6.92 -10.23
N LEU A 26 21.73 5.96 -9.30
CA LEU A 26 21.98 6.22 -7.88
C LEU A 26 23.42 6.69 -7.60
N ALA A 27 24.36 6.39 -8.51
CA ALA A 27 25.73 6.90 -8.44
C ALA A 27 25.84 8.38 -8.86
N ASP A 28 24.83 8.95 -9.54
CA ASP A 28 24.81 10.36 -9.95
C ASP A 28 24.43 11.29 -8.78
N PRO A 29 25.30 12.24 -8.37
CA PRO A 29 25.00 13.23 -7.34
C PRO A 29 23.73 14.05 -7.60
N ALA A 30 23.33 14.26 -8.86
CA ALA A 30 22.14 15.03 -9.22
C ALA A 30 20.83 14.36 -8.76
N VAL A 31 20.80 13.02 -8.64
CA VAL A 31 19.63 12.29 -8.14
C VAL A 31 19.39 12.56 -6.66
N HIS A 32 20.46 12.79 -5.89
CA HIS A 32 20.37 13.08 -4.46
C HIS A 32 19.96 14.51 -4.13
N ALA A 33 19.88 15.39 -5.15
CA ALA A 33 19.32 16.73 -5.01
C ALA A 33 17.79 16.71 -4.81
N ASP A 34 17.11 15.63 -5.21
CA ASP A 34 15.69 15.37 -4.99
C ASP A 34 15.53 14.16 -4.04
N PRO A 35 15.26 14.41 -2.74
CA PRO A 35 15.09 13.34 -1.76
C PRO A 35 13.96 12.36 -2.07
N ALA A 36 12.90 12.78 -2.75
CA ALA A 36 11.78 11.91 -3.10
C ALA A 36 12.18 10.96 -4.22
N ARG A 37 12.84 11.48 -5.27
CA ARG A 37 13.39 10.67 -6.38
C ARG A 37 14.45 9.68 -5.91
N ALA A 38 15.38 10.11 -5.05
CA ALA A 38 16.39 9.22 -4.48
C ALA A 38 15.78 8.06 -3.67
N ARG A 39 14.75 8.34 -2.85
CA ARG A 39 14.02 7.30 -2.10
C ARG A 39 13.28 6.34 -3.03
N ALA A 40 12.62 6.85 -4.08
CA ALA A 40 11.90 6.00 -5.04
C ALA A 40 12.84 5.04 -5.77
N LEU A 41 13.97 5.55 -6.29
CA LEU A 41 14.99 4.73 -6.94
C LEU A 41 15.64 3.74 -5.97
N GLY A 42 15.93 4.16 -4.73
CA GLY A 42 16.47 3.27 -3.70
C GLY A 42 15.54 2.10 -3.36
N ARG A 43 14.22 2.34 -3.30
CA ARG A 43 13.23 1.26 -3.11
C ARG A 43 13.21 0.29 -4.28
N ARG A 44 13.19 0.79 -5.52
CA ARG A 44 13.18 -0.05 -6.73
C ARG A 44 14.49 -0.85 -6.87
N TYR A 45 15.63 -0.24 -6.55
CA TYR A 45 16.92 -0.92 -6.51
C TYR A 45 16.92 -2.09 -5.51
N ALA A 46 16.44 -1.86 -4.29
CA ALA A 46 16.35 -2.91 -3.26
C ALA A 46 15.38 -4.04 -3.67
N GLU A 47 14.28 -3.69 -4.36
CA GLU A 47 13.33 -4.66 -4.89
C GLU A 47 13.99 -5.57 -5.94
N LEU A 48 14.61 -4.97 -6.96
CA LEU A 48 15.28 -5.69 -8.05
C LEU A 48 16.53 -6.45 -7.59
N GLY A 49 17.20 -5.96 -6.55
CA GLY A 49 18.39 -6.61 -5.99
C GLY A 49 18.11 -8.04 -5.51
N ARG A 50 16.89 -8.32 -5.05
CA ARG A 50 16.46 -9.69 -4.70
C ARG A 50 16.33 -10.59 -5.92
N VAL A 51 15.80 -10.05 -7.03
CA VAL A 51 15.71 -10.77 -8.32
C VAL A 51 17.11 -11.09 -8.84
N VAL A 52 18.02 -10.10 -8.84
CA VAL A 52 19.41 -10.27 -9.27
C VAL A 52 20.13 -11.32 -8.43
N ALA A 53 19.97 -11.29 -7.10
CA ALA A 53 20.59 -12.26 -6.20
C ALA A 53 20.09 -13.69 -6.46
N ALA A 54 18.77 -13.87 -6.60
CA ALA A 54 18.17 -15.17 -6.91
C ALA A 54 18.59 -15.69 -8.29
N TYR A 55 18.62 -14.82 -9.30
CA TYR A 55 19.08 -15.17 -10.64
C TYR A 55 20.53 -15.63 -10.63
N ARG A 56 21.43 -14.90 -9.94
CA ARG A 56 22.84 -15.29 -9.81
C ARG A 56 23.02 -16.62 -9.07
N ALA A 57 22.21 -16.87 -8.04
CA ALA A 57 22.25 -18.14 -7.32
C ALA A 57 21.81 -19.32 -8.20
N TRP A 58 20.70 -19.18 -8.92
CA TRP A 58 20.25 -20.17 -9.90
C TRP A 58 21.27 -20.38 -11.01
N ARG A 59 21.84 -19.31 -11.56
CA ARG A 59 22.83 -19.40 -12.64
C ARG A 59 24.05 -20.20 -12.22
N ARG A 60 24.60 -19.94 -11.02
CA ARG A 60 25.71 -20.72 -10.47
C ARG A 60 25.35 -22.20 -10.31
N ALA A 61 24.21 -22.51 -9.70
CA ALA A 61 23.77 -23.90 -9.50
C ALA A 61 23.55 -24.63 -10.84
N SER A 62 23.05 -23.92 -11.86
CA SER A 62 22.88 -24.46 -13.21
C SER A 62 24.21 -24.71 -13.89
N ASP A 63 25.14 -23.74 -13.84
CA ASP A 63 26.49 -23.89 -14.41
C ASP A 63 27.26 -25.05 -13.71
N ASP A 64 27.13 -25.20 -12.39
CA ASP A 64 27.74 -26.30 -11.62
C ASP A 64 27.16 -27.68 -12.03
N ALA A 65 25.83 -27.77 -12.17
CA ALA A 65 25.14 -29.00 -12.58
C ALA A 65 25.41 -29.36 -14.06
N GLU A 66 25.59 -28.38 -14.93
CA GLU A 66 25.98 -28.57 -16.33
C GLU A 66 27.43 -29.08 -16.41
N ALA A 67 28.37 -28.43 -15.71
CA ALA A 67 29.77 -28.86 -15.67
C ALA A 67 29.93 -30.30 -15.11
N ALA A 68 29.20 -30.64 -14.05
CA ALA A 68 29.20 -32.00 -13.51
C ALA A 68 28.57 -33.02 -14.48
N ALA A 69 27.58 -32.62 -15.26
CA ALA A 69 26.96 -33.49 -16.26
C ALA A 69 27.90 -33.78 -17.44
N GLU A 70 28.70 -32.79 -17.88
CA GLU A 70 29.72 -32.97 -18.92
C GLU A 70 30.84 -33.92 -18.48
N LEU A 71 31.13 -33.98 -17.17
CA LEU A 71 32.19 -34.80 -16.58
C LEU A 71 31.67 -36.10 -15.93
N ALA A 72 30.42 -36.48 -16.18
CA ALA A 72 29.76 -37.63 -15.55
C ALA A 72 30.34 -39.00 -15.95
N GLU A 73 31.35 -39.04 -16.83
CA GLU A 73 32.15 -40.24 -17.11
C GLU A 73 33.02 -40.64 -15.92
N ASP A 74 33.40 -39.69 -15.05
CA ASP A 74 34.06 -39.98 -13.78
C ASP A 74 33.02 -40.44 -12.72
N PRO A 75 33.13 -41.68 -12.19
CA PRO A 75 32.19 -42.20 -11.20
C PRO A 75 32.05 -41.35 -9.93
N ALA A 76 33.09 -40.62 -9.53
CA ALA A 76 33.02 -39.73 -8.37
C ALA A 76 32.13 -38.52 -8.65
N ILE A 77 32.25 -37.92 -9.85
CA ILE A 77 31.45 -36.76 -10.27
C ILE A 77 30.00 -37.19 -10.54
N ALA A 78 29.81 -38.35 -11.17
CA ALA A 78 28.48 -38.92 -11.42
C ALA A 78 27.66 -39.13 -10.13
N ALA A 79 28.33 -39.43 -9.01
CA ALA A 79 27.69 -39.59 -7.71
C ALA A 79 27.21 -38.27 -7.09
N GLU A 80 27.84 -37.13 -7.42
CA GLU A 80 27.49 -35.80 -6.92
C GLU A 80 26.40 -35.10 -7.76
N LEU A 81 26.29 -35.46 -9.06
CA LEU A 81 25.36 -34.86 -10.02
C LEU A 81 23.88 -34.81 -9.53
N PRO A 82 23.30 -35.84 -8.88
CA PRO A 82 21.93 -35.77 -8.38
C PRO A 82 21.71 -34.66 -7.34
N ALA A 83 22.69 -34.40 -6.47
CA ALA A 83 22.61 -33.36 -5.46
C ALA A 83 22.69 -31.96 -6.10
N LEU A 84 23.58 -31.78 -7.09
CA LEU A 84 23.71 -30.54 -7.85
C LEU A 84 22.43 -30.22 -8.64
N ARG A 85 21.80 -31.23 -9.26
CA ARG A 85 20.50 -31.07 -9.93
C ARG A 85 19.37 -30.73 -8.97
N ALA A 86 19.37 -31.28 -7.75
CA ALA A 86 18.41 -30.90 -6.73
C ALA A 86 18.59 -29.43 -6.29
N ALA A 87 19.84 -28.99 -6.10
CA ALA A 87 20.15 -27.60 -5.77
C ALA A 87 19.78 -26.62 -6.90
N GLU A 88 20.03 -26.98 -8.17
CA GLU A 88 19.59 -26.23 -9.34
C GLU A 88 18.06 -26.07 -9.35
N ALA A 89 17.32 -27.16 -9.12
CA ALA A 89 15.86 -27.14 -9.08
C ALA A 89 15.31 -26.27 -7.94
N GLU A 90 15.92 -26.35 -6.75
CA GLU A 90 15.54 -25.51 -5.61
C GLU A 90 15.78 -24.02 -5.90
N ALA A 91 16.94 -23.68 -6.48
CA ALA A 91 17.28 -22.31 -6.87
C ALA A 91 16.36 -21.79 -7.99
N ALA A 92 15.99 -22.64 -8.95
CA ALA A 92 15.05 -22.30 -10.01
C ALA A 92 13.65 -21.99 -9.43
N GLU A 93 13.16 -22.81 -8.51
CA GLU A 93 11.88 -22.57 -7.83
C GLU A 93 11.92 -21.31 -6.95
N ALA A 94 13.04 -21.03 -6.28
CA ALA A 94 13.22 -19.79 -5.53
C ALA A 94 13.17 -18.55 -6.45
N LEU A 95 13.88 -18.58 -7.58
CA LEU A 95 13.82 -17.52 -8.60
C LEU A 95 12.40 -17.35 -9.13
N ARG A 96 11.72 -18.46 -9.48
CA ARG A 96 10.34 -18.44 -9.99
C ARG A 96 9.39 -17.75 -9.02
N ARG A 97 9.47 -18.04 -7.72
CA ARG A 97 8.64 -17.39 -6.68
C ARG A 97 8.88 -15.89 -6.58
N ILE A 98 10.11 -15.44 -6.82
CA ILE A 98 10.48 -14.02 -6.77
C ILE A 98 10.00 -13.27 -8.02
N LEU A 99 9.96 -13.94 -9.18
CA LEU A 99 9.54 -13.35 -10.46
C LEU A 99 8.02 -13.19 -10.62
N VAL A 100 7.22 -13.77 -9.72
CA VAL A 100 5.76 -13.58 -9.74
C VAL A 100 5.47 -12.09 -9.51
N PRO A 101 4.77 -11.40 -10.43
CA PRO A 101 4.40 -9.99 -10.26
C PRO A 101 3.68 -9.78 -8.94
N ARG A 102 4.15 -8.80 -8.16
CA ARG A 102 3.61 -8.50 -6.84
C ARG A 102 2.71 -7.29 -6.87
N ASP A 103 1.84 -7.23 -5.88
CA ASP A 103 1.05 -6.04 -5.63
C ASP A 103 2.00 -4.96 -5.07
N PRO A 104 2.01 -3.73 -5.61
CA PRO A 104 2.85 -2.64 -5.10
C PRO A 104 2.64 -2.36 -3.60
N ASP A 105 1.48 -2.74 -3.06
CA ASP A 105 1.14 -2.54 -1.66
C ASP A 105 1.53 -3.72 -0.76
N ASP A 106 2.08 -4.82 -1.30
CA ASP A 106 2.40 -6.05 -0.54
C ASP A 106 3.26 -5.80 0.70
N ALA A 107 4.18 -4.83 0.65
CA ALA A 107 5.04 -4.46 1.76
C ALA A 107 4.38 -3.55 2.81
N ARG A 108 3.21 -2.99 2.51
CA ARG A 108 2.59 -1.98 3.37
C ARG A 108 1.97 -2.61 4.61
N ASP A 109 1.95 -1.79 5.64
CA ASP A 109 1.14 -2.01 6.83
C ASP A 109 -0.35 -1.85 6.50
N VAL A 110 -1.25 -2.28 7.39
CA VAL A 110 -2.70 -2.24 7.10
C VAL A 110 -3.52 -1.64 8.23
N ILE A 111 -4.60 -0.99 7.83
CA ILE A 111 -5.75 -0.70 8.67
C ILE A 111 -6.82 -1.75 8.38
N LEU A 112 -7.27 -2.43 9.43
CA LEU A 112 -8.29 -3.45 9.38
C LEU A 112 -9.52 -2.94 10.13
N GLU A 113 -10.64 -2.79 9.43
CA GLU A 113 -11.93 -2.39 9.96
C GLU A 113 -12.83 -3.63 10.09
N ILE A 114 -13.43 -3.85 11.27
CA ILE A 114 -14.34 -4.98 11.53
C ILE A 114 -15.68 -4.41 11.97
N ARG A 115 -16.76 -4.84 11.31
CA ARG A 115 -18.12 -4.40 11.60
C ARG A 115 -19.08 -5.57 11.75
N ALA A 116 -19.93 -5.52 12.77
CA ALA A 116 -21.03 -6.46 12.95
C ALA A 116 -22.07 -6.30 11.82
N GLY A 117 -22.56 -7.42 11.29
CA GLY A 117 -23.57 -7.48 10.24
C GLY A 117 -24.90 -8.07 10.68
N GLU A 118 -25.56 -8.78 9.77
CA GLU A 118 -26.77 -9.54 10.06
C GLU A 118 -26.52 -10.60 11.15
N GLY A 119 -27.40 -10.67 12.15
CA GLY A 119 -27.26 -11.58 13.29
C GLY A 119 -27.41 -10.92 14.67
N GLY A 120 -27.60 -9.59 14.73
CA GLY A 120 -27.85 -8.86 15.97
C GLY A 120 -26.66 -8.94 16.94
N GLU A 121 -26.91 -9.25 18.21
CA GLU A 121 -25.82 -9.36 19.19
C GLU A 121 -24.83 -10.49 18.86
N GLU A 122 -25.27 -11.55 18.18
CA GLU A 122 -24.37 -12.65 17.79
C GLU A 122 -23.35 -12.21 16.74
N SER A 123 -23.72 -11.34 15.80
CA SER A 123 -22.75 -10.79 14.84
C SER A 123 -21.73 -9.89 15.53
N ALA A 124 -22.13 -9.17 16.58
CA ALA A 124 -21.19 -8.38 17.39
C ALA A 124 -20.23 -9.25 18.20
N LEU A 125 -20.70 -10.36 18.77
CA LEU A 125 -19.82 -11.35 19.42
C LEU A 125 -18.82 -11.95 18.42
N PHE A 126 -19.28 -12.29 17.23
CA PHE A 126 -18.43 -12.80 16.17
C PHE A 126 -17.41 -11.78 15.65
N ALA A 127 -17.79 -10.51 15.52
CA ALA A 127 -16.85 -9.43 15.22
C ALA A 127 -15.75 -9.30 16.28
N GLY A 128 -16.10 -9.48 17.57
CA GLY A 128 -15.13 -9.56 18.66
C GLY A 128 -14.19 -10.77 18.56
N ASP A 129 -14.70 -11.93 18.13
CA ASP A 129 -13.89 -13.12 17.86
C ASP A 129 -12.89 -12.88 16.71
N LEU A 130 -13.32 -12.22 15.63
CA LEU A 130 -12.45 -11.83 14.51
C LEU A 130 -11.37 -10.84 14.96
N LEU A 131 -11.73 -9.82 15.74
CA LEU A 131 -10.77 -8.86 16.29
C LEU A 131 -9.69 -9.56 17.13
N ARG A 132 -10.09 -10.51 17.99
CA ARG A 132 -9.17 -11.31 18.79
C ARG A 132 -8.31 -12.23 17.91
N MET A 133 -8.90 -12.82 16.88
CA MET A 133 -8.21 -13.69 15.93
C MET A 133 -7.10 -12.94 15.20
N TYR A 134 -7.39 -11.77 14.61
CA TYR A 134 -6.41 -10.98 13.87
C TYR A 134 -5.33 -10.39 14.78
N THR A 135 -5.69 -9.92 15.97
CA THR A 135 -4.70 -9.47 16.98
C THR A 135 -3.71 -10.59 17.31
N ARG A 136 -4.20 -11.80 17.61
CA ARG A 136 -3.32 -12.96 17.90
C ARG A 136 -2.54 -13.42 16.68
N TYR A 137 -3.09 -13.30 15.48
CA TYR A 137 -2.36 -13.62 14.24
C TYR A 137 -1.19 -12.66 14.03
N ALA A 138 -1.41 -11.36 14.21
CA ALA A 138 -0.37 -10.34 14.14
C ALA A 138 0.74 -10.60 15.18
N GLU A 139 0.40 -10.90 16.42
CA GLU A 139 1.37 -11.26 17.47
C GLU A 139 2.23 -12.47 17.09
N ARG A 140 1.61 -13.54 16.55
CA ARG A 140 2.35 -14.74 16.09
C ARG A 140 3.27 -14.46 14.91
N ARG A 141 2.92 -13.50 14.05
CA ARG A 141 3.75 -13.02 12.95
C ARG A 141 4.84 -12.04 13.40
N GLY A 142 4.87 -11.66 14.68
CA GLY A 142 5.81 -10.68 15.22
C GLY A 142 5.45 -9.23 14.86
N TRP A 143 4.24 -8.98 14.34
CA TRP A 143 3.74 -7.64 14.04
C TRP A 143 3.19 -6.96 15.30
N VAL A 144 2.95 -5.66 15.19
CA VAL A 144 2.35 -4.82 16.23
C VAL A 144 0.92 -4.51 15.82
N ALA A 145 -0.04 -5.08 16.53
CA ALA A 145 -1.46 -4.75 16.37
C ALA A 145 -1.88 -3.73 17.44
N LYS A 146 -2.46 -2.60 17.02
CA LYS A 146 -2.96 -1.54 17.89
C LYS A 146 -4.41 -1.22 17.53
N VAL A 147 -5.31 -1.34 18.50
CA VAL A 147 -6.70 -0.89 18.35
C VAL A 147 -6.70 0.64 18.34
N LEU A 148 -7.23 1.22 17.26
CA LEU A 148 -7.39 2.66 17.09
C LEU A 148 -8.76 3.10 17.60
N GLU A 149 -9.80 2.38 17.20
CA GLU A 149 -11.19 2.64 17.58
C GLU A 149 -11.89 1.33 17.94
N LEU A 150 -12.79 1.39 18.93
CA LEU A 150 -13.55 0.24 19.41
C LEU A 150 -14.91 0.69 19.93
N THR A 151 -15.97 0.17 19.31
CA THR A 151 -17.35 0.34 19.76
C THR A 151 -17.85 -1.00 20.31
N PRO A 152 -17.90 -1.18 21.64
CA PRO A 152 -18.36 -2.42 22.24
C PRO A 152 -19.86 -2.63 22.03
N SER A 153 -20.29 -3.89 22.09
CA SER A 153 -21.72 -4.26 22.22
C SER A 153 -22.07 -4.59 23.67
N ASP A 154 -23.37 -4.62 23.97
CA ASP A 154 -23.88 -4.78 25.33
C ASP A 154 -23.55 -6.16 25.91
N LEU A 155 -23.41 -7.18 25.07
CA LEU A 155 -23.05 -8.55 25.46
C LEU A 155 -21.54 -8.84 25.40
N GLY A 156 -20.69 -7.82 25.34
CA GLY A 156 -19.23 -7.99 25.34
C GLY A 156 -18.65 -8.33 23.96
N GLY A 157 -19.43 -8.12 22.89
CA GLY A 157 -18.97 -8.14 21.51
C GLY A 157 -18.48 -6.77 21.05
N VAL A 158 -18.38 -6.62 19.74
CA VAL A 158 -17.91 -5.40 19.07
C VAL A 158 -18.86 -5.06 17.93
N LYS A 159 -19.41 -3.84 17.92
CA LYS A 159 -20.21 -3.33 16.79
C LYS A 159 -19.29 -2.89 15.65
N ASP A 160 -18.26 -2.13 15.99
CA ASP A 160 -17.26 -1.59 15.07
C ASP A 160 -15.88 -1.57 15.75
N ALA A 161 -14.83 -1.96 15.04
CA ALA A 161 -13.45 -1.80 15.49
C ALA A 161 -12.53 -1.46 14.33
N THR A 162 -11.53 -0.62 14.62
CA THR A 162 -10.46 -0.27 13.70
C THR A 162 -9.13 -0.66 14.32
N LEU A 163 -8.35 -1.47 13.61
CA LEU A 163 -7.09 -2.03 14.06
C LEU A 163 -5.97 -1.64 13.09
N SER A 164 -4.91 -0.99 13.57
CA SER A 164 -3.67 -0.82 12.81
C SER A 164 -2.76 -2.01 13.08
N ILE A 165 -2.29 -2.67 12.01
CA ILE A 165 -1.34 -3.77 12.09
C ILE A 165 -0.09 -3.37 11.33
N ARG A 166 1.02 -3.26 12.05
CA ARG A 166 2.29 -2.78 11.52
C ARG A 166 3.41 -3.78 11.71
N SER A 167 4.26 -3.89 10.70
CA SER A 167 5.52 -4.64 10.77
C SER A 167 6.52 -3.93 11.70
N ARG A 168 7.40 -4.68 12.38
CA ARG A 168 8.40 -4.10 13.33
C ARG A 168 9.64 -3.52 12.64
N GLY A 169 9.74 -3.63 11.33
CA GLY A 169 10.87 -3.17 10.53
C GLY A 169 10.53 -3.27 9.04
N ALA A 170 11.50 -3.01 8.17
CA ALA A 170 11.32 -3.17 6.73
C ALA A 170 11.09 -4.64 6.40
N ALA A 171 9.82 -5.05 6.30
CA ALA A 171 9.46 -6.40 5.88
C ALA A 171 9.82 -6.56 4.40
N ALA A 172 10.38 -7.72 4.05
CA ALA A 172 10.36 -8.13 2.66
C ALA A 172 8.89 -8.14 2.19
N PRO A 173 8.56 -7.66 0.99
CA PRO A 173 7.17 -7.63 0.52
C PRO A 173 6.39 -8.94 0.67
N GLU A 174 7.02 -10.12 0.76
CA GLU A 174 6.31 -11.39 1.02
C GLU A 174 5.78 -11.53 2.44
N ASP A 175 6.48 -10.90 3.38
CA ASP A 175 6.18 -10.90 4.81
C ASP A 175 5.47 -9.61 5.24
N GLY A 176 5.13 -8.76 4.27
CA GLY A 176 4.38 -7.53 4.50
C GLY A 176 2.95 -7.82 4.96
N VAL A 177 2.41 -6.88 5.73
CA VAL A 177 1.12 -7.10 6.39
C VAL A 177 -0.01 -7.17 5.36
N TRP A 178 0.00 -6.30 4.34
CA TRP A 178 -0.95 -6.33 3.22
C TRP A 178 -0.93 -7.65 2.46
N ALA A 179 0.26 -8.15 2.10
CA ALA A 179 0.41 -9.41 1.36
C ALA A 179 -0.34 -10.57 2.03
N HIS A 180 -0.37 -10.58 3.36
CA HIS A 180 -1.06 -11.61 4.15
C HIS A 180 -2.55 -11.36 4.39
N LEU A 181 -2.99 -10.10 4.47
CA LEU A 181 -4.35 -9.76 4.90
C LEU A 181 -5.25 -9.25 3.77
N LYS A 182 -4.73 -8.94 2.57
CA LYS A 182 -5.52 -8.42 1.45
C LYS A 182 -6.70 -9.30 1.01
N TYR A 183 -6.62 -10.61 1.29
CA TYR A 183 -7.68 -11.59 0.99
C TYR A 183 -8.68 -11.78 2.12
N GLU A 184 -8.54 -11.04 3.22
CA GLU A 184 -9.48 -11.03 4.34
C GLU A 184 -10.57 -9.97 4.16
N GLY A 185 -10.49 -9.14 3.12
CA GLY A 185 -11.52 -8.17 2.78
C GLY A 185 -12.80 -8.84 2.29
N GLY A 186 -13.90 -8.70 3.02
CA GLY A 186 -15.20 -9.24 2.66
C GLY A 186 -16.07 -9.61 3.85
N VAL A 187 -17.17 -10.32 3.56
CA VAL A 187 -18.10 -10.79 4.59
C VAL A 187 -17.68 -12.18 5.09
N HIS A 188 -17.57 -12.31 6.41
CA HIS A 188 -17.29 -13.54 7.13
C HIS A 188 -18.59 -14.05 7.76
N ARG A 189 -18.88 -15.33 7.58
CA ARG A 189 -20.13 -15.95 8.06
C ARG A 189 -19.85 -16.96 9.17
N VAL A 190 -20.59 -16.93 10.26
CA VAL A 190 -20.51 -17.91 11.35
C VAL A 190 -21.80 -18.71 11.48
N GLN A 191 -21.70 -20.02 11.67
CA GLN A 191 -22.83 -20.91 11.93
C GLN A 191 -22.61 -21.64 13.25
N ARG A 192 -23.27 -21.20 14.32
CA ARG A 192 -23.19 -21.82 15.64
C ARG A 192 -24.47 -21.62 16.43
N VAL A 193 -24.60 -22.29 17.57
CA VAL A 193 -25.65 -22.00 18.55
C VAL A 193 -25.24 -20.71 19.28
N PRO A 194 -25.97 -19.58 19.11
CA PRO A 194 -25.62 -18.32 19.75
C PRO A 194 -25.67 -18.42 21.26
N VAL A 195 -24.88 -17.57 21.94
CA VAL A 195 -24.95 -17.45 23.41
C VAL A 195 -26.31 -16.91 23.85
N THR A 196 -27.00 -16.17 22.97
CA THR A 196 -28.33 -15.62 23.22
C THR A 196 -29.48 -16.59 22.94
N GLU A 197 -29.23 -17.80 22.43
CA GLU A 197 -30.27 -18.76 22.02
C GLU A 197 -30.49 -19.85 23.09
N SER A 198 -31.73 -20.00 23.56
CA SER A 198 -32.07 -20.93 24.64
C SER A 198 -32.46 -22.34 24.17
N GLN A 199 -32.88 -22.51 22.90
CA GLN A 199 -33.37 -23.80 22.37
C GLN A 199 -32.28 -24.64 21.67
N GLY A 200 -31.04 -24.18 21.66
CA GLY A 200 -29.93 -24.92 21.03
C GLY A 200 -29.98 -24.93 19.50
N ARG A 201 -30.72 -24.00 18.87
CA ARG A 201 -30.80 -23.90 17.41
C ARG A 201 -29.56 -23.20 16.84
N ILE A 202 -29.07 -23.70 15.73
CA ILE A 202 -27.96 -23.09 14.99
C ILE A 202 -28.48 -21.86 14.27
N HIS A 203 -27.87 -20.70 14.52
CA HIS A 203 -28.12 -19.49 13.75
C HIS A 203 -26.94 -19.21 12.81
N THR A 204 -27.22 -18.41 11.79
CA THR A 204 -26.19 -17.92 10.86
C THR A 204 -26.10 -16.41 11.01
N SER A 205 -24.91 -15.93 11.35
CA SER A 205 -24.60 -14.50 11.51
C SER A 205 -23.44 -14.11 10.60
N ALA A 206 -23.28 -12.83 10.34
CA ALA A 206 -22.24 -12.28 9.46
C ALA A 206 -21.53 -11.07 10.09
N ALA A 207 -20.25 -10.92 9.77
CA ALA A 207 -19.46 -9.72 10.09
C ALA A 207 -18.65 -9.31 8.85
N GLY A 208 -18.51 -8.01 8.64
CA GLY A 208 -17.71 -7.44 7.57
C GLY A 208 -16.30 -7.16 8.05
N VAL A 209 -15.31 -7.51 7.23
CA VAL A 209 -13.92 -7.13 7.43
C VAL A 209 -13.49 -6.34 6.20
N VAL A 210 -12.89 -5.18 6.43
CA VAL A 210 -12.29 -4.37 5.38
C VAL A 210 -10.82 -4.20 5.68
N VAL A 211 -9.98 -4.36 4.67
CA VAL A 211 -8.53 -4.25 4.79
C VAL A 211 -8.08 -3.13 3.86
N LEU A 212 -7.37 -2.15 4.40
CA LEU A 212 -6.86 -1.00 3.66
C LEU A 212 -5.34 -0.94 3.85
N PRO A 213 -4.55 -0.72 2.78
CA PRO A 213 -3.14 -0.45 2.94
C PRO A 213 -2.96 0.91 3.62
N GLU A 214 -2.09 0.96 4.63
CA GLU A 214 -1.76 2.21 5.31
C GLU A 214 -0.89 3.06 4.35
N VAL A 215 -1.36 4.25 4.02
CA VAL A 215 -0.64 5.22 3.19
C VAL A 215 -0.08 6.28 4.13
N GLU A 216 1.21 6.59 4.01
CA GLU A 216 1.80 7.72 4.73
C GLU A 216 1.13 9.01 4.25
N ASP A 217 0.62 9.82 5.18
CA ASP A 217 0.10 11.14 4.87
C ASP A 217 1.24 12.01 4.31
N GLU A 218 1.18 12.35 3.02
CA GLU A 218 1.96 13.44 2.46
C GLU A 218 1.42 14.76 3.03
N THR A 219 2.00 15.15 4.16
CA THR A 219 1.53 16.30 4.96
C THR A 219 1.82 17.66 4.33
N GLU A 220 2.59 17.73 3.25
CA GLU A 220 2.96 18.99 2.62
C GLU A 220 2.68 18.98 1.11
N VAL A 221 1.72 19.82 0.69
CA VAL A 221 1.51 20.12 -0.73
C VAL A 221 2.61 21.08 -1.16
N GLU A 222 3.67 20.52 -1.73
CA GLU A 222 4.68 21.31 -2.43
C GLU A 222 4.05 21.94 -3.68
N ILE A 223 4.22 23.26 -3.84
CA ILE A 223 3.71 24.01 -4.99
C ILE A 223 4.92 24.53 -5.76
N ASP A 224 5.12 24.04 -6.98
CA ASP A 224 6.12 24.57 -7.88
C ASP A 224 5.71 25.98 -8.32
N PRO A 225 6.57 27.01 -8.16
CA PRO A 225 6.33 28.34 -8.70
C PRO A 225 6.04 28.37 -10.21
N ALA A 226 6.56 27.42 -10.99
CA ALA A 226 6.31 27.30 -12.43
C ALA A 226 4.86 26.96 -12.77
N ASP A 227 4.15 26.29 -11.86
CA ASP A 227 2.74 25.90 -12.02
C ASP A 227 1.76 27.00 -11.64
N LEU A 228 2.25 28.18 -11.25
CA LEU A 228 1.46 29.30 -10.80
C LEU A 228 1.40 30.42 -11.84
N ARG A 229 0.20 30.71 -12.33
CA ARG A 229 -0.07 31.98 -13.00
C ARG A 229 -0.50 33.02 -11.97
N ILE A 230 0.29 34.07 -11.81
CA ILE A 230 0.05 35.16 -10.86
C ILE A 230 -0.34 36.41 -11.64
N ASP A 231 -1.61 36.79 -11.51
CA ASP A 231 -2.17 37.99 -12.11
C ASP A 231 -2.29 39.08 -11.04
N VAL A 232 -1.72 40.26 -11.30
CA VAL A 232 -1.77 41.41 -10.39
C VAL A 232 -2.66 42.48 -11.01
N TYR A 233 -3.60 43.02 -10.24
CA TYR A 233 -4.58 43.98 -10.73
C TYR A 233 -5.01 44.96 -9.64
N ARG A 234 -5.82 45.96 -10.04
CA ARG A 234 -6.35 46.97 -9.10
C ARG A 234 -7.39 46.37 -8.16
N SER A 235 -7.23 46.67 -6.89
CA SER A 235 -8.18 46.28 -5.86
C SER A 235 -9.55 46.94 -6.10
N SER A 236 -10.63 46.19 -5.87
CA SER A 236 -12.00 46.69 -5.99
C SER A 236 -12.59 47.00 -4.60
N GLY A 237 -13.20 48.16 -4.41
CA GLY A 237 -13.95 48.47 -3.17
C GLY A 237 -13.91 49.94 -2.75
N PRO A 238 -14.61 50.31 -1.66
CA PRO A 238 -14.57 51.66 -1.11
C PRO A 238 -13.19 51.94 -0.53
N GLY A 239 -12.40 52.74 -1.26
CA GLY A 239 -11.03 53.08 -0.89
C GLY A 239 -10.62 54.46 -1.36
N GLY A 240 -9.57 55.01 -0.74
CA GLY A 240 -9.00 56.31 -1.12
C GLY A 240 -8.20 56.27 -2.43
N GLN A 241 -7.45 57.33 -2.73
CA GLN A 241 -6.63 57.42 -3.95
C GLN A 241 -5.73 56.19 -4.18
N SER A 242 -5.19 55.59 -3.11
CA SER A 242 -4.32 54.41 -3.17
C SER A 242 -4.98 53.18 -3.81
N VAL A 243 -6.30 53.03 -3.73
CA VAL A 243 -7.03 51.89 -4.33
C VAL A 243 -7.22 52.07 -5.83
N ASN A 244 -7.27 53.31 -6.31
CA ASN A 244 -7.45 53.62 -7.72
C ASN A 244 -6.14 53.65 -8.52
N THR A 245 -5.00 53.87 -7.84
CA THR A 245 -3.70 54.05 -8.49
C THR A 245 -2.75 52.87 -8.34
N THR A 246 -2.91 52.04 -7.31
CA THR A 246 -1.94 50.98 -6.97
C THR A 246 -2.50 49.59 -7.25
N ASP A 247 -1.73 48.78 -7.98
CA ASP A 247 -2.08 47.39 -8.29
C ASP A 247 -1.69 46.49 -7.10
N SER A 248 -2.57 46.41 -6.10
CA SER A 248 -2.33 45.63 -4.87
C SER A 248 -3.06 44.30 -4.81
N ALA A 249 -4.08 44.05 -5.65
CA ALA A 249 -4.82 42.79 -5.65
C ALA A 249 -4.05 41.71 -6.42
N VAL A 250 -4.04 40.49 -5.89
CA VAL A 250 -3.32 39.35 -6.47
C VAL A 250 -4.30 38.20 -6.69
N ARG A 251 -4.29 37.62 -7.88
CA ARG A 251 -4.96 36.36 -8.22
C ARG A 251 -3.91 35.35 -8.61
N ILE A 252 -4.01 34.16 -8.04
CA ILE A 252 -3.14 33.03 -8.32
C ILE A 252 -4.00 31.92 -8.90
N THR A 253 -3.59 31.40 -10.05
CA THR A 253 -4.18 30.22 -10.68
C THR A 253 -3.15 29.10 -10.65
N HIS A 254 -3.50 27.97 -10.05
CA HIS A 254 -2.70 26.74 -10.15
C HIS A 254 -3.07 26.06 -11.48
N LEU A 255 -2.12 26.02 -12.41
CA LEU A 255 -2.36 25.55 -13.77
C LEU A 255 -2.79 24.08 -13.83
N PRO A 256 -2.17 23.14 -13.09
CA PRO A 256 -2.53 21.73 -13.15
C PRO A 256 -3.94 21.42 -12.66
N THR A 257 -4.39 22.09 -11.59
CA THR A 257 -5.71 21.81 -10.97
C THR A 257 -6.80 22.80 -11.37
N GLY A 258 -6.44 23.90 -12.03
CA GLY A 258 -7.37 24.98 -12.38
C GLY A 258 -7.88 25.79 -11.18
N VAL A 259 -7.36 25.57 -9.96
CA VAL A 259 -7.81 26.28 -8.75
C VAL A 259 -7.39 27.74 -8.82
N VAL A 260 -8.37 28.63 -8.68
CA VAL A 260 -8.14 30.08 -8.68
C VAL A 260 -8.41 30.65 -7.29
N VAL A 261 -7.45 31.41 -6.77
CA VAL A 261 -7.54 32.14 -5.49
C VAL A 261 -7.22 33.60 -5.73
N SER A 262 -7.93 34.51 -5.07
CA SER A 262 -7.65 35.95 -5.13
C SER A 262 -7.66 36.57 -3.74
N CYS A 263 -6.70 37.47 -3.48
CA CYS A 263 -6.60 38.24 -2.24
C CYS A 263 -6.39 39.73 -2.55
N GLN A 264 -7.11 40.58 -1.81
CA GLN A 264 -7.02 42.05 -1.91
C GLN A 264 -7.22 42.74 -0.56
N ASN A 265 -7.02 42.00 0.54
CA ASN A 265 -7.35 42.45 1.89
C ASN A 265 -6.33 43.47 2.42
N GLU A 266 -5.07 43.32 2.04
CA GLU A 266 -3.98 44.15 2.49
C GLU A 266 -3.64 45.25 1.47
N LYS A 267 -3.01 46.33 1.95
CA LYS A 267 -2.50 47.40 1.08
C LYS A 267 -1.28 46.95 0.26
N SER A 268 -0.51 45.98 0.76
CA SER A 268 0.70 45.47 0.12
C SER A 268 0.40 44.29 -0.81
N GLN A 269 0.88 44.39 -2.06
CA GLN A 269 0.82 43.29 -3.03
C GLN A 269 1.50 42.02 -2.50
N LEU A 270 2.65 42.15 -1.82
CA LEU A 270 3.41 41.00 -1.31
C LEU A 270 2.60 40.25 -0.23
N GLN A 271 1.95 40.98 0.67
CA GLN A 271 1.11 40.39 1.71
C GLN A 271 -0.12 39.69 1.11
N ASN A 272 -0.75 40.30 0.09
CA ASN A 272 -1.85 39.66 -0.65
C ASN A 272 -1.37 38.41 -1.40
N LYS A 273 -0.16 38.41 -1.97
CA LYS A 273 0.45 37.22 -2.62
C LYS A 273 0.68 36.10 -1.62
N GLU A 274 1.27 36.39 -0.46
CA GLU A 274 1.51 35.38 0.59
C GLU A 274 0.20 34.79 1.14
N GLN A 275 -0.82 35.64 1.33
CA GLN A 275 -2.13 35.18 1.77
C GLN A 275 -2.82 34.32 0.70
N ALA A 276 -2.75 34.72 -0.57
CA ALA A 276 -3.29 33.94 -1.69
C ALA A 276 -2.59 32.58 -1.81
N LEU A 277 -1.26 32.52 -1.64
CA LEU A 277 -0.50 31.26 -1.61
C LEU A 277 -0.91 30.36 -0.44
N ARG A 278 -1.14 30.95 0.75
CA ARG A 278 -1.60 30.20 1.92
C ARG A 278 -2.99 29.58 1.68
N ILE A 279 -3.92 30.35 1.13
CA ILE A 279 -5.26 29.86 0.80
C ILE A 279 -5.20 28.82 -0.32
N LEU A 280 -4.33 29.01 -1.31
CA LEU A 280 -4.13 28.03 -2.38
C LEU A 280 -3.62 26.69 -1.82
N ARG A 281 -2.59 26.70 -0.97
CA ARG A 281 -2.11 25.48 -0.28
C ARG A 281 -3.23 24.78 0.48
N ALA A 282 -4.01 25.53 1.26
CA ALA A 282 -5.12 24.96 2.02
C ALA A 282 -6.19 24.33 1.12
N ARG A 283 -6.52 24.95 -0.03
CA ARG A 283 -7.48 24.39 -1.00
C ARG A 283 -6.95 23.13 -1.68
N LEU A 284 -5.68 23.14 -2.11
CA LEU A 284 -5.07 21.97 -2.74
C LEU A 284 -4.95 20.79 -1.76
N LEU A 285 -4.63 21.06 -0.49
CA LEU A 285 -4.61 20.04 0.55
C LEU A 285 -6.01 19.44 0.76
N ALA A 286 -7.04 20.29 0.87
CA ALA A 286 -8.42 19.82 1.03
C ALA A 286 -8.87 18.95 -0.17
N MET A 287 -8.55 19.36 -1.41
CA MET A 287 -8.85 18.55 -2.60
C MET A 287 -8.19 17.18 -2.58
N ARG A 288 -6.91 17.10 -2.20
CA ARG A 288 -6.21 15.81 -2.07
C ARG A 288 -6.81 14.94 -0.98
N GLN A 289 -7.20 15.53 0.15
CA GLN A 289 -7.87 14.81 1.24
C GLN A 289 -9.24 14.27 0.78
N ASP A 290 -10.00 15.06 0.03
CA ASP A 290 -11.30 14.65 -0.53
C ASP A 290 -11.13 13.51 -1.55
N GLU A 291 -10.13 13.60 -2.44
CA GLU A 291 -9.79 12.55 -3.41
C GLU A 291 -9.37 11.25 -2.71
N ALA A 292 -8.49 11.33 -1.71
CA ALA A 292 -8.05 10.18 -0.92
C ALA A 292 -9.21 9.54 -0.15
N ALA A 293 -10.08 10.37 0.45
CA ALA A 293 -11.27 9.89 1.16
C ALA A 293 -12.27 9.21 0.20
N ALA A 294 -12.45 9.75 -1.01
CA ALA A 294 -13.28 9.15 -2.04
C ALA A 294 -12.73 7.79 -2.49
N ALA A 295 -11.43 7.70 -2.77
CA ALA A 295 -10.76 6.45 -3.13
C ALA A 295 -10.85 5.40 -2.02
N ALA A 296 -10.61 5.79 -0.76
CA ALA A 296 -10.77 4.90 0.38
C ALA A 296 -12.24 4.43 0.56
N SER A 297 -13.21 5.32 0.34
CA SER A 297 -14.64 4.98 0.39
C SER A 297 -15.05 4.00 -0.71
N GLU A 298 -14.50 4.16 -1.92
CA GLU A 298 -14.69 3.20 -3.00
C GLU A 298 -14.05 1.84 -2.69
N ALA A 299 -12.81 1.83 -2.19
CA ALA A 299 -12.13 0.60 -1.77
C ALA A 299 -12.87 -0.14 -0.65
N ARG A 300 -13.46 0.58 0.31
CA ARG A 300 -14.33 -0.02 1.32
C ARG A 300 -15.57 -0.68 0.70
N ARG A 301 -16.26 0.04 -0.20
CA ARG A 301 -17.50 -0.44 -0.85
C ARG A 301 -17.26 -1.63 -1.78
N SER A 302 -16.08 -1.75 -2.37
CA SER A 302 -15.75 -2.87 -3.27
C SER A 302 -15.49 -4.16 -2.50
N GLN A 303 -14.93 -4.09 -1.29
CA GLN A 303 -14.73 -5.26 -0.42
C GLN A 303 -16.02 -5.68 0.29
N VAL A 304 -16.75 -4.71 0.85
CA VAL A 304 -17.99 -4.97 1.61
C VAL A 304 -19.05 -3.98 1.16
N ARG A 305 -19.96 -4.44 0.28
CA ARG A 305 -21.08 -3.63 -0.20
C ARG A 305 -22.21 -3.59 0.84
N THR A 306 -22.59 -4.77 1.33
CA THR A 306 -23.55 -4.96 2.42
C THR A 306 -23.08 -6.09 3.31
N VAL A 307 -23.25 -5.97 4.63
CA VAL A 307 -22.91 -7.04 5.58
C VAL A 307 -24.08 -8.03 5.72
N ASP A 308 -24.49 -8.58 4.58
CA ASP A 308 -25.56 -9.57 4.46
C ASP A 308 -24.97 -11.00 4.44
N ARG A 309 -25.72 -11.99 4.95
CA ARG A 309 -25.27 -13.39 5.01
C ARG A 309 -25.16 -14.11 3.66
N SER A 310 -25.67 -13.50 2.58
CA SER A 310 -25.64 -14.04 1.22
C SER A 310 -24.28 -13.84 0.53
N GLU A 311 -23.64 -12.70 0.79
CA GLU A 311 -22.26 -12.42 0.38
C GLU A 311 -21.29 -13.06 1.38
N ARG A 312 -20.26 -13.75 0.91
CA ARG A 312 -19.26 -14.36 1.79
C ARG A 312 -17.94 -14.64 1.08
N ILE A 313 -16.85 -14.42 1.80
CA ILE A 313 -15.53 -14.92 1.43
C ILE A 313 -15.14 -16.17 2.24
N ARG A 314 -15.68 -16.31 3.46
CA ARG A 314 -15.41 -17.45 4.37
C ARG A 314 -16.63 -17.83 5.21
N THR A 315 -16.70 -19.11 5.57
CA THR A 315 -17.69 -19.64 6.52
C THR A 315 -16.97 -20.38 7.66
N TYR A 316 -17.36 -20.06 8.89
CA TYR A 316 -16.89 -20.66 10.14
C TYR A 316 -18.04 -21.51 10.69
N ASN A 317 -17.79 -22.82 10.83
CA ASN A 317 -18.74 -23.80 11.35
C ASN A 317 -18.25 -24.34 12.70
#